data_AF-A0A1B6G510-F1
#
_entry.id   AF-A0A1B6G510-F1
#
_cell.length_a   1.000
_cell.length_b   1.000
_cell.length_c   1.000
_cell.angle_alpha   90.00
_cell.angle_beta   90.00
_cell.angle_gamma   90.00
#
_symmetry.space_group_name_H-M   'P 1'
#
loop_
_entity.id
_entity.type
_entity.pdbx_description
1 polymer ?
#
loop_
_entity_poly.entity_id
_entity_poly.type
_entity_poly.pdbx_seq_one_letter_code
_entity_poly.pdbx_strand_id
1 'polypeptide(L)'
;SKSFPADPSGKHFHETLLYMKTDNRTCKAIPREWLMWSETKNSIHCLPCSIFHSNQNKSKLAKEGFFPEKQQYKRLYRIFSMHERSSEHRKHYLQWKSLQISLKGNGVDSNLQQII
;
A
#
# COMPACT_ATOMS: atom_id res chain seq x y z
N SER A 1 -9.15 15.11 -11.09
CA SER A 1 -9.43 13.86 -10.35
C SER A 1 -8.50 12.79 -10.87
N LYS A 2 -7.89 11.95 -10.00
CA LYS A 2 -7.13 10.79 -10.48
C LYS A 2 -8.13 9.73 -10.95
N SER A 3 -8.27 9.55 -12.26
CA SER A 3 -9.17 8.55 -12.83
C SER A 3 -8.45 7.21 -12.93
N PHE A 4 -8.87 6.24 -12.12
CA PHE A 4 -8.47 4.84 -12.31
C PHE A 4 -9.17 4.27 -13.55
N PRO A 5 -8.51 3.40 -14.34
CA PRO A 5 -9.13 2.77 -15.51
C PRO A 5 -10.34 1.90 -15.12
N ALA A 6 -11.20 1.55 -16.07
CA ALA A 6 -12.22 0.54 -15.79
C ALA A 6 -11.59 -0.86 -15.72
N ASP A 7 -12.20 -1.76 -14.94
CA ASP A 7 -11.84 -3.19 -14.99
C ASP A 7 -12.43 -3.87 -16.24
N PRO A 8 -12.06 -5.14 -16.57
CA PRO A 8 -12.63 -5.87 -17.71
C PRO A 8 -14.15 -6.03 -17.71
N SER A 9 -14.82 -5.75 -16.60
CA SER A 9 -16.27 -5.77 -16.47
C SER A 9 -16.90 -4.38 -16.61
N GLY A 10 -16.12 -3.38 -17.02
CA GLY A 10 -16.55 -1.99 -17.17
C GLY A 10 -16.76 -1.27 -15.83
N LYS A 11 -16.35 -1.86 -14.69
CA LYS A 11 -16.55 -1.23 -13.39
C LYS A 11 -15.42 -0.27 -13.08
N HIS A 12 -15.77 0.87 -12.47
CA HIS A 12 -14.81 1.84 -11.97
C HIS A 12 -14.28 1.47 -10.59
N PHE A 13 -13.10 1.99 -10.28
CA PHE A 13 -12.51 1.88 -8.95
C PHE A 13 -13.41 2.54 -7.91
N HIS A 14 -13.80 1.79 -6.88
CA HIS A 14 -14.66 2.29 -5.81
C HIS A 14 -13.80 2.81 -4.65
N GLU A 15 -14.07 4.02 -4.19
CA GLU A 15 -13.26 4.69 -3.16
C GLU A 15 -13.17 3.89 -1.84
N THR A 16 -14.18 3.08 -1.51
CA THR A 16 -14.15 2.21 -0.32
C THR A 16 -13.00 1.21 -0.30
N LEU A 17 -12.39 0.92 -1.46
CA LEU A 17 -11.17 0.10 -1.55
C LEU A 17 -9.94 0.80 -0.94
N LEU A 18 -9.98 2.12 -0.76
CA LEU A 18 -8.94 2.89 -0.07
C LEU A 18 -9.04 2.82 1.44
N TYR A 19 -10.08 2.20 2.01
CA TYR A 19 -10.30 2.17 3.45
C TYR A 19 -10.54 0.75 3.97
N MET A 20 -10.05 0.47 5.18
CA MET A 20 -10.46 -0.69 5.97
C MET A 20 -11.84 -0.45 6.59
N LYS A 21 -12.68 -1.48 6.56
CA LYS A 21 -13.91 -1.51 7.35
C LYS A 21 -13.53 -1.77 8.82
N THR A 22 -13.82 -0.84 9.71
CA THR A 22 -13.74 -1.08 11.15
C THR A 22 -15.00 -1.76 11.65
N ASP A 23 -14.93 -2.39 12.82
CA ASP A 23 -16.08 -2.92 13.54
C ASP A 23 -17.19 -1.85 13.68
N ASN A 24 -18.43 -2.31 13.69
CA ASN A 24 -19.70 -1.57 13.66
C ASN A 24 -19.86 -0.56 14.82
N ARG A 25 -18.90 -0.49 15.74
CA ARG A 25 -18.92 0.35 16.95
C ARG A 25 -18.28 1.71 16.76
N THR A 26 -17.31 1.86 15.86
CA THR A 26 -16.53 3.11 15.74
C THR A 26 -16.79 3.89 14.47
N CYS A 27 -17.42 3.28 13.44
CA CYS A 27 -17.75 3.88 12.14
C CYS A 27 -16.60 4.67 11.47
N LYS A 28 -15.34 4.51 11.91
CA LYS A 28 -14.18 5.24 11.40
C LYS A 28 -13.47 4.39 10.37
N ALA A 29 -13.71 4.67 9.10
CA ALA A 29 -12.96 4.07 8.00
C ALA A 29 -11.46 4.42 8.15
N ILE A 30 -10.59 3.42 8.32
CA ILE A 30 -9.14 3.64 8.44
C ILE A 30 -8.56 3.63 7.03
N PRO A 31 -7.90 4.71 6.56
CA PRO A 31 -7.31 4.73 5.23
C PRO A 31 -6.18 3.70 5.11
N ARG A 32 -6.11 3.05 3.95
CA ARG A 32 -5.01 2.16 3.55
C ARG A 32 -3.85 3.00 3.03
N GLU A 33 -3.13 3.65 3.94
CA GLU A 33 -1.99 4.51 3.60
C GLU A 33 -0.86 3.78 2.88
N TRP A 34 -0.83 2.45 2.95
CA TRP A 34 0.16 1.60 2.29
C TRP A 34 -0.13 1.37 0.79
N LEU A 35 -1.31 1.76 0.29
CA LEU A 35 -1.65 1.64 -1.13
C LEU A 35 -1.00 2.77 -1.94
N MET A 36 -0.39 2.38 -3.05
CA MET A 36 0.18 3.31 -4.02
C MET A 36 -0.31 2.98 -5.42
N TRP A 37 -0.72 4.00 -6.16
CA TRP A 37 -0.99 3.92 -7.59
C TRP A 37 0.27 4.25 -8.39
N SER A 38 0.65 3.38 -9.31
CA SER A 38 1.69 3.65 -10.30
C SER A 38 1.03 4.06 -11.61
N GLU A 39 1.14 5.33 -11.98
CA GLU A 39 0.62 5.85 -13.26
C GLU A 39 1.37 5.23 -14.45
N THR A 40 2.68 5.04 -14.34
CA THR A 40 3.51 4.46 -15.40
C THR A 40 3.20 2.98 -15.69
N LYS A 41 2.83 2.21 -14.66
CA LYS A 41 2.48 0.79 -14.79
C LYS A 41 0.97 0.54 -14.81
N ASN A 42 0.17 1.58 -14.59
CA ASN A 42 -1.28 1.49 -14.46
C ASN A 42 -1.71 0.42 -13.43
N SER A 43 -1.04 0.41 -12.27
CA SER A 43 -1.17 -0.67 -11.29
C SER A 43 -1.13 -0.20 -9.84
N ILE A 44 -1.81 -0.95 -8.97
CA ILE A 44 -1.86 -0.75 -7.53
C ILE A 44 -0.79 -1.58 -6.85
N HIS A 45 0.00 -0.96 -5.99
CA HIS A 45 1.09 -1.59 -5.25
C HIS A 45 0.94 -1.36 -3.75
N CYS A 46 1.61 -2.22 -2.99
CA CYS A 46 1.86 -1.97 -1.57
C CYS A 46 3.22 -1.30 -1.42
N LEU A 47 3.24 -0.02 -1.07
CA LEU A 47 4.47 0.76 -0.92
C LEU A 47 5.47 0.14 0.08
N PRO A 48 5.11 -0.14 1.34
CA PRO A 48 6.07 -0.68 2.32
C PRO A 48 6.66 -2.01 1.85
N CYS A 49 5.83 -2.90 1.30
CA CYS A 49 6.31 -4.16 0.78
C CYS A 49 7.13 -4.00 -0.51
N SER A 50 6.98 -2.91 -1.25
CA SER A 50 7.83 -2.63 -2.42
C SER A 50 9.22 -2.13 -2.01
N ILE A 51 9.32 -1.40 -0.88
CA ILE A 51 10.59 -0.85 -0.38
C ILE A 51 11.39 -1.90 0.41
N PHE A 52 10.74 -2.59 1.36
CA PHE A 52 11.44 -3.41 2.36
C PHE A 52 11.51 -4.90 2.02
N HIS A 53 11.09 -5.33 0.82
CA HIS A 53 11.09 -6.75 0.49
C HIS A 53 12.50 -7.37 0.56
N SER A 54 12.58 -8.63 0.98
CA SER A 54 13.73 -9.47 0.69
C SER A 54 13.52 -10.19 -0.65
N ASN A 55 14.61 -10.58 -1.33
CA ASN A 55 14.53 -11.29 -2.61
C ASN A 55 13.78 -12.64 -2.54
N GLN A 56 13.57 -13.19 -1.34
CA GLN A 56 12.98 -14.51 -1.13
C GLN A 56 11.46 -14.49 -0.93
N ASN A 57 10.87 -13.41 -0.40
CA ASN A 57 9.45 -13.35 -0.03
C ASN A 57 8.74 -12.11 -0.58
N LYS A 58 8.53 -12.08 -1.90
CA LYS A 58 7.77 -10.98 -2.52
C LYS A 58 6.27 -11.32 -2.54
N SER A 59 5.48 -10.56 -1.79
CA SER A 59 4.02 -10.60 -1.95
C SER A 59 3.63 -10.18 -3.38
N LYS A 60 2.51 -10.69 -3.90
CA LYS A 60 2.03 -10.34 -5.25
C LYS A 60 1.88 -8.83 -5.47
N LEU A 61 1.37 -8.12 -4.46
CA LEU A 61 1.23 -6.65 -4.45
C LEU A 61 2.57 -5.90 -4.49
N ALA A 62 3.64 -6.51 -3.99
CA ALA A 62 4.99 -5.93 -4.04
C ALA A 62 5.72 -6.25 -5.34
N LYS A 63 5.63 -7.50 -5.82
CA LYS A 63 6.36 -7.96 -7.01
C LYS A 63 5.74 -7.49 -8.31
N GLU A 64 4.44 -7.76 -8.45
CA GLU A 64 3.72 -7.62 -9.72
C GLU A 64 2.78 -6.41 -9.65
N GLY A 65 2.24 -6.09 -8.47
CA GLY A 65 1.14 -5.16 -8.34
C GLY A 65 -0.17 -5.77 -8.83
N PHE A 66 -1.25 -5.00 -8.68
CA PHE A 66 -2.56 -5.33 -9.20
C PHE A 66 -2.86 -4.44 -10.39
N PHE A 67 -3.13 -5.05 -11.55
CA PHE A 67 -3.47 -4.35 -12.79
C PHE A 67 -4.98 -4.39 -12.98
N PRO A 68 -5.69 -3.27 -12.78
CA PRO A 68 -7.15 -3.25 -12.90
C PRO A 68 -7.65 -3.68 -14.28
N GLU A 69 -6.95 -3.31 -15.35
CA GLU A 69 -7.31 -3.68 -16.73
C GLU A 69 -7.25 -5.18 -17.00
N LYS A 70 -6.60 -5.96 -16.13
CA LYS A 70 -6.47 -7.42 -16.26
C LYS A 70 -7.29 -8.17 -15.22
N GLN A 71 -7.81 -7.50 -14.20
CA GLN A 71 -8.43 -8.13 -13.04
C GLN A 71 -9.57 -7.29 -12.47
N GLN A 72 -10.69 -7.96 -12.19
CA GLN A 72 -11.87 -7.30 -11.62
C GLN A 72 -11.60 -6.67 -10.26
N TYR A 73 -12.09 -5.43 -10.06
CA TYR A 73 -11.92 -4.70 -8.81
C TYR A 73 -12.48 -5.43 -7.59
N LYS A 74 -13.52 -6.26 -7.77
CA LYS A 74 -14.09 -7.07 -6.68
C LYS A 74 -13.07 -8.00 -6.03
N ARG A 75 -12.04 -8.44 -6.77
CA ARG A 75 -10.96 -9.30 -6.25
C ARG A 75 -10.06 -8.54 -5.27
N LEU A 76 -9.97 -7.21 -5.37
CA LEU A 76 -9.16 -6.40 -4.48
C LEU A 76 -9.58 -6.51 -3.03
N TYR A 77 -10.88 -6.59 -2.73
CA TYR A 77 -11.35 -6.76 -1.34
C TYR A 77 -10.71 -7.98 -0.66
N ARG A 78 -10.69 -9.12 -1.38
CA ARG A 78 -10.08 -10.35 -0.88
C ARG A 78 -8.56 -10.25 -0.83
N ILE A 79 -7.94 -9.71 -1.89
CA ILE A 79 -6.48 -9.56 -1.99
C ILE A 79 -5.95 -8.66 -0.87
N PHE A 80 -6.59 -7.51 -0.64
CA PHE A 80 -6.21 -6.57 0.42
C PHE A 80 -6.37 -7.20 1.80
N SER A 81 -7.51 -7.82 2.07
CA SER A 81 -7.74 -8.49 3.37
C SER A 81 -6.70 -9.58 3.66
N MET A 82 -6.39 -10.43 2.66
CA MET A 82 -5.36 -11.45 2.83
C MET A 82 -3.96 -10.85 2.99
N HIS A 83 -3.64 -9.80 2.22
CA HIS A 83 -2.35 -9.14 2.26
C HIS A 83 -2.10 -8.43 3.61
N GLU A 84 -3.07 -7.66 4.10
CA GLU A 84 -3.01 -6.93 5.37
C GLU A 84 -2.78 -7.88 6.57
N ARG A 85 -3.27 -9.12 6.47
CA ARG A 85 -3.12 -10.14 7.51
C ARG A 85 -1.78 -10.87 7.45
N SER A 86 -1.02 -10.75 6.37
CA SER A 86 0.28 -11.41 6.23
C SER A 86 1.33 -10.83 7.18
N SER A 87 2.19 -11.70 7.71
CA SER A 87 3.32 -11.35 8.57
C SER A 87 4.29 -10.41 7.87
N GLU A 88 4.53 -10.65 6.58
CA GLU A 88 5.46 -9.88 5.75
C GLU A 88 4.97 -8.44 5.60
N HIS A 89 3.68 -8.26 5.30
CA HIS A 89 3.09 -6.93 5.22
C HIS A 89 3.21 -6.19 6.54
N ARG A 90 2.84 -6.82 7.66
CA ARG A 90 2.90 -6.19 8.98
C ARG A 90 4.32 -5.75 9.34
N LYS A 91 5.31 -6.61 9.08
CA LYS A 91 6.73 -6.30 9.30
C LYS A 91 7.17 -5.09 8.48
N HIS A 92 6.94 -5.12 7.16
CA HIS A 92 7.36 -4.01 6.28
C HIS A 92 6.59 -2.72 6.58
N TYR A 93 5.32 -2.82 6.96
CA TYR A 93 4.49 -1.67 7.34
C TYR A 93 5.04 -0.98 8.59
N LEU A 94 5.43 -1.75 9.62
CA LEU A 94 6.06 -1.20 10.82
C LEU A 94 7.41 -0.55 10.53
N GLN A 95 8.25 -1.18 9.70
CA GLN A 95 9.52 -0.59 9.25
C GLN A 95 9.31 0.72 8.50
N TRP A 96 8.33 0.76 7.60
CA TRP A 96 7.96 1.96 6.86
C TRP A 96 7.44 3.08 7.77
N LYS A 97 6.58 2.77 8.74
CA LYS A 97 6.10 3.76 9.71
C LYS A 97 7.23 4.29 10.58
N SER A 98 8.13 3.42 11.05
CA SER A 98 9.32 3.82 11.79
C SER A 98 10.20 4.76 10.96
N LEU A 99 10.45 4.43 9.70
CA LEU A 99 11.19 5.28 8.76
C LEU A 99 10.49 6.64 8.57
N GLN A 100 9.17 6.65 8.36
CA GLN A 100 8.42 7.91 8.22
C GLN A 100 8.54 8.80 9.46
N ILE A 101 8.53 8.22 10.66
CA ILE A 101 8.72 8.96 11.91
C ILE A 101 10.16 9.48 12.00
N SER A 102 11.15 8.63 11.72
CA SER A 102 12.57 8.99 11.73
C SER A 102 12.95 10.06 10.69
N LEU A 103 12.19 10.17 9.60
CA LEU A 103 12.38 11.23 8.62
C LEU A 103 11.70 12.54 9.04
N LYS A 104 10.66 12.47 9.88
CA LYS A 104 9.90 13.64 10.36
C LYS A 104 10.46 14.25 11.63
N GLY A 105 11.01 13.44 12.53
CA GLY A 105 11.77 13.92 13.68
C GLY A 105 13.25 13.84 13.33
N ASN A 106 13.99 14.95 13.48
CA ASN A 106 15.45 15.08 13.42
C ASN A 106 16.15 13.72 13.26
N GLY A 107 16.30 13.27 12.02
CA GLY A 107 16.90 11.98 11.73
C GLY A 107 18.31 11.90 12.31
N VAL A 108 18.86 10.69 12.33
CA VAL A 108 20.24 10.40 12.75
C VAL A 108 21.28 11.29 12.02
N ASP A 109 20.91 11.93 10.92
CA ASP A 109 21.71 12.93 10.18
C ASP A 109 21.89 14.29 10.85
N SER A 110 21.16 14.61 11.92
CA SER A 110 21.35 15.90 12.62
C SER A 110 22.78 16.07 13.15
N ASN A 111 23.49 14.95 13.38
CA ASN A 111 24.88 14.94 13.83
C ASN A 111 25.90 14.69 12.70
N LEU A 112 25.48 14.40 11.46
CA LEU A 112 26.40 14.15 10.32
C LEU A 112 26.53 15.33 9.37
N GLN A 113 25.64 16.34 9.43
CA GLN A 113 25.73 17.55 8.61
C GLN A 113 26.63 18.66 9.19
N GLN A 114 27.35 18.40 10.28
CA GLN A 114 28.25 19.39 10.90
C GLN A 114 29.72 19.27 10.49
N ILE A 115 30.03 18.48 9.46
CA ILE A 115 31.39 18.36 8.91
C ILE A 115 31.36 18.48 7.38
N ILE A 116 31.06 19.68 6.87
CA ILE A 116 31.69 20.27 5.67
C ILE A 116 31.81 21.78 5.91
#